data_AF-X1VUC8-F1
#
_entry.id   AF-X1VUC8-F1
#
_cell.length_a   1.000
_cell.length_b   1.000
_cell.length_c   1.000
_cell.angle_alpha   90.00
_cell.angle_beta   90.00
_cell.angle_gamma   90.00
#
_symmetry.space_group_name_H-M   'P 1'
#
loop_
_entity.id
_entity.type
_entity.pdbx_description
1 polymer ?
#
loop_
_entity_poly.entity_id
_entity_poly.type
_entity_poly.pdbx_seq_one_letter_code
_entity_poly.pdbx_strand_id
1 'polypeptide(L)' 'PEIYTVTAGVKYWFAEYINVGFEAQYFYLDYEDDQDLPNHLRLEMQPAVNFSLQYRF' A
#
# COMPACT_ATOMS: atom_id res chain seq x y z
N PRO A 1 -13.99 -0.42 13.19
CA PRO A 1 -13.36 0.03 11.93
C PRO A 1 -12.09 -0.78 11.66
N GLU A 2 -12.08 -1.51 10.56
CA GLU A 2 -10.92 -2.32 10.14
C GLU A 2 -10.18 -1.59 9.02
N ILE A 3 -8.86 -1.49 9.16
CA ILE A 3 -8.01 -0.85 8.15
C ILE A 3 -7.32 -1.94 7.36
N TYR A 4 -7.61 -1.98 6.06
CA TYR A 4 -6.96 -2.90 5.16
C TYR A 4 -5.89 -2.16 4.37
N THR A 5 -4.71 -2.77 4.31
CA THR A 5 -3.57 -2.23 3.58
C THR A 5 -3.10 -3.25 2.57
N VAL A 6 -3.04 -2.85 1.30
CA VAL A 6 -2.51 -3.67 0.22
C VAL A 6 -1.27 -2.99 -0.31
N THR A 7 -0.15 -3.70 -0.23
CA THR A 7 1.14 -3.23 -0.75
C THR A 7 1.53 -4.07 -1.95
N ALA A 8 1.85 -3.40 -3.06
CA ALA A 8 2.42 -4.03 -4.25
C ALA A 8 3.74 -3.34 -4.58
N GLY A 9 4.79 -4.12 -4.84
CA GLY A 9 6.11 -3.56 -5.15
C GLY A 9 6.94 -4.43 -6.07
N VAL A 10 7.86 -3.79 -6.78
CA VAL A 10 8.84 -4.42 -7.67
C VAL A 10 10.23 -4.06 -7.15
N LYS A 11 11.08 -5.06 -7.00
CA LYS A 11 12.51 -4.88 -6.68
C LYS A 11 13.35 -5.44 -7.80
N TYR A 12 14.35 -4.68 -8.23
CA TYR A 12 15.24 -5.03 -9.32
C TYR A 12 16.69 -4.88 -8.89
N TRP A 13 17.48 -5.93 -9.06
CA TRP A 13 18.93 -5.87 -8.90
C TRP A 13 19.53 -5.34 -10.19
N PHE A 14 19.94 -4.06 -10.19
CA PHE A 14 20.60 -3.48 -11.35
C PHE A 14 22.06 -3.92 -11.43
N ALA A 15 22.70 -4.09 -10.28
CA ALA A 15 24.07 -4.59 -10.16
C ALA A 15 24.13 -5.56 -8.98
N GLU A 16 25.23 -6.32 -8.89
CA GLU A 16 25.46 -7.29 -7.80
C GLU A 16 25.35 -6.67 -6.41
N TYR A 17 25.63 -5.37 -6.32
CA TYR A 17 25.62 -4.60 -5.08
C TYR A 17 24.47 -3.60 -4.98
N ILE A 18 23.64 -3.44 -6.02
CA ILE A 18 22.64 -2.36 -6.03
C ILE A 18 21.26 -2.89 -6.40
N ASN A 19 20.33 -2.70 -5.46
CA ASN A 19 18.92 -3.01 -5.60
C ASN A 19 18.10 -1.72 -5.65
N VAL A 20 17.20 -1.63 -6.61
CA VAL A 20 16.23 -0.54 -6.73
C VAL A 20 14.85 -1.12 -6.47
N GLY A 21 14.08 -0.47 -5.60
CA GLY A 21 12.73 -0.87 -5.25
C GLY A 21 11.72 0.23 -5.55
N PHE A 22 10.58 -0.16 -6.10
CA PHE A 22 9.38 0.65 -6.24
C PHE A 22 8.24 -0.02 -5.49
N GLU A 23 7.54 0.71 -4.64
CA GLU A 23 6.44 0.18 -3.84
C GLU A 23 5.25 1.15 -3.89
N ALA A 24 4.06 0.60 -4.10
CA ALA A 24 2.79 1.31 -4.03
C ALA A 24 1.92 0.66 -2.93
N GLN A 25 1.40 1.48 -2.05
CA GLN A 25 0.58 1.07 -0.92
C GLN A 25 -0.80 1.73 -1.02
N TYR A 26 -1.84 0.90 -1.01
CA TYR A 26 -3.24 1.30 -1.04
C TYR A 26 -3.88 1.02 0.31
N PHE A 27 -4.62 1.99 0.83
CA PHE A 27 -5.37 1.88 2.07
C PHE A 27 -6.85 2.02 1.78
N TYR A 28 -7.65 1.06 2.26
CA TYR A 28 -9.10 1.17 2.26
C TYR A 28 -9.61 0.89 3.66
N LEU A 29 -10.58 1.70 4.06
CA LEU A 29 -11.21 1.62 5.37
C LEU A 29 -12.66 1.24 5.15
N ASP A 30 -13.00 0.02 5.55
CA ASP A 30 -14.36 -0.48 5.50
C ASP A 30 -15.04 -0.12 6.83
N TYR A 31 -16.01 0.79 6.74
CA TYR A 31 -16.93 1.09 7.83
C TYR A 31 -18.19 0.24 7.65
N GLU A 32 -18.43 -0.69 8.57
CA GLU A 32 -19.77 -1.19 8.84
C GLU A 32 -20.42 -0.24 9.84
N ASP A 33 -21.45 0.47 9.40
CA ASP A 33 -22.30 1.28 10.27
C ASP A 33 -23.52 0.43 10.67
N ASP A 34 -23.65 0.11 11.94
CA ASP A 34 -24.76 -0.69 12.50
C ASP A 34 -26.08 0.10 12.58
N GLN A 35 -26.15 1.31 11.99
CA GLN A 35 -27.35 2.15 11.99
C GLN A 35 -28.23 1.91 10.76
N ASP A 36 -29.14 0.93 10.85
CA ASP A 36 -30.43 0.76 10.12
C ASP A 36 -30.50 0.95 8.58
N LEU A 37 -29.42 1.27 7.89
CA LEU A 37 -29.32 1.29 6.42
C LEU A 37 -28.00 0.65 6.00
N PRO A 38 -27.99 -0.30 5.03
CA PRO A 38 -26.79 -0.97 4.58
C PRO A 38 -25.99 -0.04 3.64
N ASN A 39 -25.38 0.98 4.21
CA ASN A 39 -24.50 1.89 3.49
C ASN A 39 -23.05 1.51 3.84
N HIS A 40 -22.47 0.61 3.05
CA HIS A 40 -21.03 0.37 3.05
C HIS A 40 -20.33 1.60 2.48
N LEU A 41 -19.94 2.55 3.36
CA LEU A 41 -19.10 3.66 2.97
C LEU A 41 -17.64 3.18 2.92
N ARG A 42 -17.13 2.99 1.70
CA ARG A 42 -15.72 2.71 1.45
C ARG A 42 -14.96 4.02 1.33
N LEU A 43 -14.12 4.33 2.31
CA LEU A 43 -13.23 5.48 2.23
C LEU A 43 -11.93 5.04 1.53
N GLU A 44 -11.77 5.42 0.26
CA GLU A 44 -10.54 5.16 -0.50
C GLU A 44 -9.53 6.29 -0.24
N MET A 45 -8.41 5.96 0.38
CA MET A 45 -7.32 6.92 0.62
C MET A 45 -6.37 6.98 -0.58
N GLN A 46 -5.66 8.12 -0.72
CA GLN A 46 -4.66 8.27 -1.77
C GLN A 46 -3.54 7.22 -1.59
N PRO A 47 -3.09 6.59 -2.69
CA PRO A 47 -2.01 5.62 -2.60
C PRO A 47 -0.69 6.30 -2.23
N ALA A 48 0.06 5.67 -1.32
CA ALA A 48 1.42 6.06 -1.01
C ALA A 48 2.37 5.35 -1.97
N VAL A 49 3.29 6.10 -2.58
CA VAL A 49 4.30 5.57 -3.51
C VAL A 49 5.69 5.81 -2.93
N ASN A 50 6.50 4.77 -2.88
CA ASN A 50 7.83 4.79 -2.31
C ASN A 50 8.88 4.28 -3.32
N PHE A 51 10.00 4.98 -3.40
CA PHE A 51 11.18 4.60 -4.17
C PHE A 51 12.33 4.35 -3.22
N SER A 52 13.01 3.21 -3.37
CA SER A 52 14.14 2.80 -2.53
C SER A 52 15.36 2.44 -3.38
N LEU A 53 16.54 2.79 -2.87
CA LEU A 53 17.84 2.39 -3.40
C LEU A 53 18.61 1.73 -2.26
N GLN A 54 18.98 0.48 -2.43
CA GLN A 54 19.73 -0.29 -1.44
C GLN A 54 21.07 -0.71 -2.01
N TYR A 55 22.14 -0.43 -1.27
CA TYR A 55 23.51 -0.83 -1.58
C TYR A 55 23.97 -1.95 -0.61
N ARG A 56 24.59 -3.01 -1.14
CA ARG A 56 25.14 -4.12 -0.36
C ARG A 56 26.67 -3.99 -0.29
N PHE A 57 27.20 -3.74 0.92
CA PHE A 57 28.64 -3.80 1.24
C PHE A 57 29.07 -5.22 1.60
#